data_AF-A0A8H3FGK8-F1
#
_entry.id   AF-A0A8H3FGK8-F1
#
_cell.length_a   1.000
_cell.length_b   1.000
_cell.length_c   1.000
_cell.angle_alpha   90.00
_cell.angle_beta   90.00
_cell.angle_gamma   90.00
#
_symmetry.space_group_name_H-M   'P 1'
#
loop_
_entity.id
_entity.type
_entity.pdbx_description
1 polymer ?
#
loop_
_entity_poly.entity_id
_entity_poly.type
_entity_poly.pdbx_seq_one_letter_code
_entity_poly.pdbx_strand_id
1 'polypeptide(L)'
;MNACSSNVGHDINDPWPGYTFTPQGEPDEFYALLGTPHGRGVTYLLIDHPNELPGKSVESITIFGTISSEFEMENINLLFTLTGEGNS
;
A
#
# COMPACT_ATOMS: atom_id res chain seq x y z
N MET A 1 30.55 6.17 10.31
CA MET A 1 29.49 6.90 9.59
C MET A 1 28.21 6.19 9.95
N ASN A 2 27.39 6.79 10.81
CA ASN A 2 26.21 6.15 11.38
C ASN A 2 24.98 6.58 10.58
N ALA A 3 24.36 5.64 9.89
CA ALA A 3 22.95 5.73 9.50
C ALA A 3 22.37 4.33 9.71
N CYS A 4 22.01 4.02 10.95
CA CYS A 4 21.02 2.99 11.19
C CYS A 4 19.70 3.56 10.71
N SER A 5 19.16 3.01 9.63
CA SER A 5 17.73 3.09 9.34
C SER A 5 17.00 2.75 10.64
N SER A 6 16.20 3.67 11.16
CA SER A 6 15.31 3.36 12.27
C SER A 6 14.22 2.46 11.70
N ASN A 7 14.51 1.16 11.61
CA ASN A 7 13.54 0.14 11.26
C ASN A 7 12.53 0.08 12.42
N VAL A 8 11.52 0.96 12.39
CA VAL A 8 10.31 0.73 13.16
C VAL A 8 9.62 -0.43 12.44
N GLY A 9 9.89 -1.64 12.90
CA GLY A 9 9.21 -2.82 12.38
C GLY A 9 7.74 -2.73 12.78
N HIS A 10 6.86 -2.49 11.80
CA HIS A 10 5.42 -2.55 12.01
C HIS A 10 4.98 -4.01 11.98
N ASP A 11 4.14 -4.40 12.95
CA ASP A 11 3.67 -5.77 13.06
C ASP A 11 2.59 -6.01 12.00
N ILE A 12 2.72 -7.12 11.28
CA ILE A 12 1.70 -7.55 10.32
C ILE A 12 0.36 -7.89 11.01
N ASN A 13 0.39 -8.10 12.33
CA ASN A 13 -0.78 -8.35 13.16
C ASN A 13 -1.47 -7.06 13.64
N ASP A 14 -1.03 -5.89 13.19
CA ASP A 14 -1.70 -4.65 13.54
C ASP A 14 -3.19 -4.73 13.14
N PRO A 15 -4.12 -4.57 14.11
CA PRO A 15 -5.53 -4.67 13.84
C PRO A 15 -5.96 -3.56 12.88
N TRP A 16 -7.04 -3.80 12.15
CA TRP A 16 -7.62 -2.83 11.23
C TRP A 16 -7.66 -1.40 11.85
N PRO A 17 -7.18 -0.37 11.13
CA PRO A 17 -6.80 -0.39 9.71
C PRO A 17 -5.35 -0.81 9.42
N GLY A 18 -4.53 -1.16 10.42
CA GLY A 18 -3.12 -1.49 10.23
C GLY A 18 -2.24 -0.27 9.93
N TYR A 19 -1.11 -0.48 9.23
CA TYR A 19 -0.12 0.56 8.95
C TYR A 19 -0.22 1.13 7.53
N THR A 20 -0.19 2.46 7.41
CA THR A 20 -0.33 3.17 6.12
C THR A 20 0.97 3.83 5.72
N PHE A 21 1.47 3.47 4.55
CA PHE A 21 2.64 4.08 3.90
C PHE A 21 2.20 5.17 2.94
N THR A 22 2.90 6.30 2.98
CA THR A 22 2.68 7.45 2.09
C THR A 22 3.99 7.91 1.47
N PRO A 23 3.98 8.52 0.27
CA PRO A 23 5.20 9.01 -0.37
C PRO A 23 5.85 10.18 0.39
N GLN A 24 5.16 10.84 1.33
CA GLN A 24 5.71 11.91 2.16
C GLN A 24 6.26 11.43 3.50
N GLY A 25 5.71 10.35 4.07
CA GLY A 25 6.15 9.77 5.34
C GLY A 25 7.30 8.79 5.16
N GLU A 26 7.08 7.75 4.36
CA GLU A 26 7.96 6.58 4.18
C GLU A 26 8.12 6.28 2.68
N PRO A 27 8.81 7.17 1.93
CA PRO A 27 8.90 7.05 0.47
C PRO A 27 9.54 5.75 0.02
N ASP A 28 10.61 5.29 0.69
CA ASP A 28 11.35 4.11 0.29
C ASP A 28 10.49 2.84 0.40
N GLU A 29 9.79 2.66 1.53
CA GLU A 29 8.87 1.56 1.77
C GLU A 29 7.66 1.64 0.83
N PHE A 30 7.10 2.84 0.62
CA PHE A 30 5.99 3.05 -0.31
C PHE A 30 6.36 2.62 -1.74
N TYR A 31 7.50 3.08 -2.26
CA TYR A 31 7.94 2.71 -3.62
C TYR A 31 8.37 1.25 -3.71
N ALA A 32 8.92 0.68 -2.63
CA ALA A 32 9.21 -0.75 -2.56
C ALA A 32 7.93 -1.59 -2.68
N LEU A 33 6.85 -1.19 -2.00
CA LEU A 33 5.55 -1.86 -2.07
C LEU A 33 4.91 -1.74 -3.47
N LEU A 34 5.02 -0.58 -4.12
CA LEU A 34 4.62 -0.42 -5.52
C LEU A 34 5.41 -1.32 -6.47
N GLY A 35 6.67 -1.60 -6.15
CA GLY A 35 7.54 -2.48 -6.92
C GLY A 35 7.16 -3.97 -6.86
N THR A 36 6.32 -4.38 -5.91
CA THR A 36 5.87 -5.78 -5.74
C THR A 36 4.92 -6.23 -6.87
N PRO A 37 4.70 -7.53 -7.09
CA PRO A 37 3.74 -8.01 -8.08
C PRO A 37 2.33 -7.42 -7.92
N HIS A 38 1.86 -7.25 -6.68
CA HIS A 38 0.55 -6.65 -6.39
C HIS A 38 0.53 -5.15 -6.71
N GLY A 39 1.57 -4.42 -6.28
CA GLY A 39 1.73 -2.99 -6.61
C GLY A 39 1.79 -2.75 -8.12
N ARG A 40 2.58 -3.55 -8.84
CA ARG A 40 2.67 -3.50 -10.31
C ARG A 40 1.35 -3.77 -10.99
N GLY A 41 0.54 -4.70 -10.48
CA GLY A 41 -0.79 -4.99 -11.02
C GLY A 41 -1.73 -3.78 -10.93
N VAL A 42 -1.72 -3.10 -9.77
CA VAL A 42 -2.49 -1.86 -9.58
C VAL A 42 -1.99 -0.77 -10.52
N THR A 43 -0.67 -0.56 -10.62
CA THR A 43 -0.10 0.44 -11.54
C THR A 43 -0.42 0.12 -13.01
N TYR A 44 -0.37 -1.15 -13.40
CA TYR A 44 -0.76 -1.57 -14.75
C TYR A 44 -2.23 -1.23 -15.03
N LEU A 45 -3.13 -1.50 -14.09
CA LEU A 45 -4.55 -1.17 -14.21
C LEU A 45 -4.77 0.34 -14.42
N LEU A 46 -4.05 1.18 -13.66
CA LEU A 46 -4.10 2.64 -13.83
C LEU A 46 -3.62 3.10 -15.20
N ILE A 47 -2.57 2.48 -15.73
CA ILE A 47 -1.99 2.83 -17.04
C ILE A 47 -2.88 2.37 -18.20
N ASP A 48 -3.49 1.18 -18.08
CA ASP A 48 -4.26 0.55 -19.16
C ASP A 48 -5.69 1.12 -19.28
N HIS A 49 -6.21 1.75 -18.22
CA HIS A 49 -7.55 2.33 -18.16
C HIS A 49 -7.52 3.87 -17.97
N PRO A 50 -6.83 4.63 -18.84
CA PRO A 50 -6.67 6.07 -18.65
C PRO A 50 -7.98 6.84 -18.86
N ASN A 51 -8.97 6.26 -19.53
CA ASN A 51 -10.28 6.88 -19.75
C ASN A 51 -11.18 6.75 -18.52
N GLU A 52 -11.12 5.62 -17.83
CA GLU A 52 -11.90 5.36 -16.62
C GLU A 52 -11.22 5.92 -15.35
N LEU A 53 -9.88 5.99 -15.36
CA LEU A 53 -9.07 6.44 -14.21
C LEU A 53 -8.14 7.61 -14.57
N PRO A 54 -8.64 8.69 -15.18
CA PRO A 54 -7.80 9.80 -15.63
C PRO A 54 -7.16 10.49 -14.43
N GLY A 55 -5.83 10.69 -14.51
CA GLY A 55 -5.06 11.40 -13.49
C GLY A 55 -5.06 10.72 -12.12
N LYS A 56 -5.52 9.46 -12.01
CA LYS A 56 -5.48 8.70 -10.76
C LYS A 56 -4.09 8.13 -10.53
N SER A 57 -3.62 8.24 -9.30
CA SER A 57 -2.36 7.68 -8.83
C SER A 57 -2.54 7.07 -7.46
N VAL A 58 -1.64 6.15 -7.09
CA VAL A 58 -1.65 5.58 -5.73
C VAL A 58 -1.20 6.67 -4.75
N GLU A 59 -2.06 6.99 -3.79
CA GLU A 59 -1.83 7.97 -2.73
C GLU A 59 -1.18 7.32 -1.51
N SER A 60 -1.70 6.16 -1.11
CA SER A 60 -1.24 5.44 0.06
C SER A 60 -1.47 3.94 -0.07
N ILE A 61 -0.65 3.17 0.66
CA ILE A 61 -0.74 1.72 0.73
C ILE A 61 -0.86 1.35 2.20
N THR A 62 -1.94 0.67 2.56
CA THR A 62 -2.19 0.21 3.93
C THR A 62 -2.05 -1.29 4.02
N ILE A 63 -1.27 -1.77 4.98
CA ILE A 63 -1.07 -3.19 5.27
C ILE A 63 -1.76 -3.52 6.59
N PHE A 64 -2.57 -4.57 6.62
CA PHE A 64 -3.24 -5.01 7.84
C PHE A 64 -3.46 -6.53 7.86
N GLY A 65 -3.37 -7.11 9.05
CA GLY A 65 -3.70 -8.50 9.31
C GLY A 65 -5.19 -8.65 9.62
N THR A 66 -5.80 -9.74 9.14
CA THR A 66 -7.11 -10.17 9.63
C THR A 66 -6.97 -11.50 10.34
N ILE A 67 -7.35 -11.52 11.62
CA ILE A 67 -7.41 -12.74 12.42
C ILE A 67 -8.77 -13.38 12.18
N SER A 68 -8.82 -14.46 11.41
CA SER A 68 -10.00 -15.33 11.31
C SER A 68 -9.90 -16.46 12.32
N SER A 69 -10.89 -16.60 13.21
CA SER A 69 -10.87 -17.56 14.32
C SER A 69 -11.04 -19.03 13.92
N GLU A 70 -11.28 -19.34 12.64
CA GLU A 70 -11.64 -20.71 12.23
C GLU A 70 -10.44 -21.56 11.80
N PHE A 71 -9.35 -20.92 11.39
CA PHE A 71 -8.07 -21.53 11.08
C PHE A 71 -7.03 -20.44 11.32
N GLU A 72 -5.93 -20.72 12.01
CA GLU A 72 -4.81 -19.79 12.23
C GLU A 72 -4.09 -19.44 10.91
N MET A 73 -4.83 -18.82 9.99
CA MET A 73 -4.34 -18.28 8.73
C MET A 73 -4.30 -16.77 8.90
N GLU A 74 -3.10 -16.28 9.18
CA GLU A 74 -2.80 -14.85 9.11
C GLU A 74 -2.92 -14.43 7.64
N ASN A 75 -4.05 -13.77 7.32
CA ASN A 75 -4.21 -13.14 6.02
C ASN A 75 -3.70 -11.71 6.12
N ILE A 76 -2.62 -11.43 5.39
CA ILE A 76 -2.11 -10.08 5.19
C ILE A 76 -2.83 -9.48 4.00
N ASN A 77 -3.46 -8.33 4.23
CA ASN A 77 -4.21 -7.60 3.22
C ASN A 77 -3.50 -6.30 2.86
N LEU A 78 -3.67 -5.88 1.61
CA LEU A 78 -3.18 -4.61 1.07
C LEU A 78 -4.37 -3.78 0.59
N LEU A 79 -4.47 -2.55 1.08
CA LEU A 79 -5.43 -1.56 0.59
C LEU A 79 -4.66 -0.45 -0.13
N PHE A 80 -5.03 -0.19 -1.39
CA PHE A 80 -4.49 0.90 -2.19
C PHE A 80 -5.50 2.04 -2.25
N THR A 81 -5.13 3.20 -1.74
CA THR A 81 -5.94 4.42 -1.88
C THR A 81 -5.48 5.16 -3.12
N LEU A 82 -6.43 5.56 -3.98
CA LEU A 82 -6.14 6.29 -5.20
C LEU A 82 -6.60 7.74 -5.08
N THR A 83 -5.74 8.67 -5.47
CA THR A 83 -6.06 10.11 -5.53
C THR A 83 -5.92 10.64 -6.96
N GLY A 84 -6.65 11.71 -7.26
CA GLY A 84 -6.56 12.45 -8.52
C GLY A 84 -7.77 13.35 -8.75
N GLU A 85 -7.57 14.48 -9.44
CA GLU A 85 -8.66 15.37 -9.85
C GLU A 85 -9.49 14.67 -10.93
N GLY A 86 -10.67 14.18 -10.56
CA GLY A 86 -11.65 13.76 -11.56
C GLY A 86 -12.16 15.01 -12.24
N ASN A 87 -11.86 15.21 -13.53
CA ASN A 87 -12.57 16.16 -14.35
C ASN A 87 -14.05 15.72 -14.37
N SER A 88 -14.84 16.35 -13.51
CA SER A 88 -16.30 16.19 -13.42
C SER A 88 -16.98 17.11 -14.43
#